data_AF-A0AAP3A7P7-F1
#
_entry.id   AF-A0AAP3A7P7-F1
#
_cell.length_a   1.000
_cell.length_b   1.000
_cell.length_c   1.000
_cell.angle_alpha   90.00
_cell.angle_beta   90.00
_cell.angle_gamma   90.00
#
_symmetry.space_group_name_H-M   'P 1'
#
loop_
_entity.id
_entity.type
_entity.pdbx_description
1 polymer ?
#
loop_
_entity_poly.entity_id
_entity_poly.type
_entity_poly.pdbx_seq_one_letter_code
_entity_poly.pdbx_strand_id
1 'polypeptide(L)' 'ESQGRGLGLAVQVFNEAGQPVQGEKGELVCTKPFPAQPIYFWGDENGDKYHAAYFERFDNIWCHGDWIELTPTGGIL' A
#
# COMPACT_ATOMS: atom_id res chain seq x y z
N GLU A 1 -9.55 14.57 -0.05
CA GLU A 1 -8.92 14.41 -1.37
C GLU A 1 -7.41 14.49 -1.18
N SER A 2 -6.69 13.39 -1.38
CA SER A 2 -5.23 13.40 -1.40
C SER A 2 -4.79 13.66 -2.84
N GLN A 3 -4.29 14.86 -3.12
CA GLN A 3 -3.95 15.28 -4.48
C GLN A 3 -2.64 14.62 -4.94
N GLY A 4 -2.75 13.38 -5.41
CA GLY A 4 -1.73 12.69 -6.19
C GLY A 4 -0.76 11.79 -5.41
N ARG A 5 0.05 11.05 -6.16
CA ARG A 5 1.08 10.15 -5.61
C ARG A 5 2.31 10.94 -5.18
N GLY A 6 2.75 10.73 -3.95
CA GLY A 6 3.98 11.34 -3.44
C GLY A 6 5.22 10.83 -4.20
N LEU A 7 6.18 11.73 -4.43
CA LEU A 7 7.48 11.35 -5.00
C LEU A 7 8.19 10.35 -4.07
N GLY A 8 8.84 9.35 -4.66
CA GLY A 8 9.54 8.30 -3.90
C GLY A 8 8.62 7.20 -3.35
N LEU A 9 7.32 7.26 -3.61
CA LEU A 9 6.37 6.20 -3.28
C LEU A 9 5.89 5.51 -4.57
N ALA A 10 6.19 4.23 -4.73
CA ALA A 10 5.77 3.42 -5.87
C ALA A 10 4.31 2.94 -5.69
N VAL A 11 3.40 3.90 -5.58
CA VAL A 11 1.98 3.71 -5.27
C VAL A 11 1.22 3.09 -6.43
N GLN A 12 0.48 2.04 -6.14
CA GLN A 12 -0.48 1.38 -7.01
C GLN A 12 -1.78 1.07 -6.25
N VAL A 13 -2.83 0.66 -6.98
CA VAL A 13 -4.07 0.14 -6.40
C VAL A 13 -4.21 -1.32 -6.84
N PHE A 14 -4.35 -2.24 -5.88
CA PHE A 14 -4.49 -3.67 -6.15
C PHE A 14 -5.93 -4.14 -5.95
N ASN A 15 -6.43 -4.97 -6.85
CA ASN A 15 -7.67 -5.71 -6.64
C ASN A 15 -7.47 -6.90 -5.67
N GLU A 16 -8.53 -7.64 -5.38
CA GLU A 16 -8.49 -8.81 -4.49
C GLU A 16 -7.53 -9.92 -4.97
N ALA A 17 -7.27 -10.00 -6.27
CA ALA A 17 -6.32 -10.96 -6.85
C ALA A 17 -4.86 -10.48 -6.77
N GLY A 18 -4.59 -9.32 -6.16
CA GLY A 18 -3.24 -8.73 -6.07
C GLY A 18 -2.73 -8.17 -7.40
N GLN A 19 -3.64 -7.83 -8.32
CA GLN A 19 -3.29 -7.26 -9.61
C GLN A 19 -3.49 -5.74 -9.60
N PRO A 20 -2.59 -4.97 -10.24
CA PRO A 20 -2.75 -3.54 -10.35
C PRO A 20 -3.94 -3.16 -11.22
N VAL A 21 -4.77 -2.24 -10.73
CA VAL A 21 -5.97 -1.74 -11.41
C VAL A 21 -5.99 -0.21 -11.43
N GLN A 22 -6.76 0.36 -12.37
CA GLN A 22 -6.96 1.80 -12.53
C GLN A 22 -8.40 2.05 -13.00
N GLY A 23 -9.07 3.06 -12.44
CA GLY A 23 -10.50 3.31 -12.63
C GLY A 23 -11.40 2.33 -11.87
N GLU A 24 -10.81 1.57 -10.95
CA GLU A 24 -11.49 0.60 -10.08
C GLU A 24 -11.01 0.80 -8.64
N LYS A 25 -11.88 0.54 -7.68
CA LYS A 25 -11.50 0.58 -6.26
C LYS A 25 -10.70 -0.65 -5.88
N GLY A 26 -9.68 -0.44 -5.05
CA GLY A 26 -8.80 -1.48 -4.56
C GLY A 26 -7.99 -1.02 -3.35
N GLU A 27 -7.04 -1.86 -2.93
CA GLU A 27 -6.13 -1.56 -1.84
C GLU A 27 -5.04 -0.59 -2.29
N LEU A 28 -4.80 0.46 -1.50
CA LEU A 28 -3.64 1.32 -1.64
C LEU A 28 -2.37 0.55 -1.24
N VAL A 29 -1.48 0.31 -2.21
CA VAL A 29 -0.22 -0.41 -1.97
C VAL A 29 1.01 0.41 -2.38
N CYS A 30 2.14 0.12 -1.75
CA CYS A 30 3.46 0.59 -2.20
C CYS A 30 4.33 -0.60 -2.59
N THR A 31 4.66 -0.68 -3.89
CA THR A 31 5.35 -1.85 -4.49
C THR A 31 6.87 -1.83 -4.32
N LYS A 32 7.41 -0.79 -3.67
CA LYS A 32 8.83 -0.62 -3.36
C LYS A 32 8.99 -0.05 -1.95
N PRO A 33 10.09 -0.36 -1.25
CA PRO A 33 10.39 0.25 0.04
C PRO A 33 10.58 1.76 -0.10
N PHE A 34 10.31 2.49 0.97
CA PHE A 34 10.43 3.95 1.03
C PHE A 34 11.07 4.40 2.36
N PRO A 35 11.76 5.56 2.40
CA PRO A 35 12.60 5.92 3.56
C PRO A 35 11.86 6.08 4.90
N ALA A 36 10.59 6.49 4.85
CA ALA A 36 9.77 6.69 6.04
C ALA A 36 9.03 5.42 6.50
N GLN A 37 9.34 4.26 5.92
CA GLN A 37 8.76 3.00 6.33
C GLN A 37 9.20 2.65 7.76
N PRO A 38 8.27 2.27 8.66
CA PRO A 38 8.64 1.76 9.98
C PRO A 38 9.58 0.56 9.85
N ILE A 39 10.60 0.50 10.70
CA ILE A 39 11.54 -0.63 10.71
C ILE A 39 10.98 -1.85 11.46
N TYR A 40 10.20 -1.61 12.51
CA TYR A 40 9.49 -2.62 13.30
C TYR A 40 8.47 -1.92 14.23
N PHE A 41 7.60 -2.71 14.86
CA PHE A 41 6.73 -2.24 15.94
C PHE A 41 7.36 -2.52 17.31
N TRP A 42 7.29 -1.54 18.23
CA TRP A 42 7.77 -1.73 19.59
C TRP A 42 6.94 -2.81 20.32
N GLY A 43 7.62 -3.78 20.94
CA GLY A 43 6.95 -4.92 21.59
C GLY A 43 6.42 -5.98 20.61
N ASP A 44 6.99 -6.05 19.41
CA ASP A 44 6.74 -7.07 18.39
C ASP A 44 8.03 -7.88 18.14
N GLU A 45 8.41 -8.71 19.12
CA GLU A 45 9.72 -9.40 19.14
C GLU A 45 9.98 -10.26 17.90
N ASN A 46 8.93 -10.86 17.32
CA ASN A 46 9.02 -11.70 16.14
C ASN A 46 8.69 -10.96 14.83
N GLY A 47 8.20 -9.72 14.90
CA GLY A 47 7.73 -8.96 13.73
C GLY A 47 6.35 -9.37 13.21
N ASP A 48 5.62 -10.23 13.93
CA ASP A 48 4.34 -10.80 13.50
C ASP A 48 3.27 -9.71 13.34
N LYS A 49 3.24 -8.71 14.24
CA LYS A 49 2.25 -7.62 14.17
C LYS A 49 2.55 -6.68 13.02
N TYR A 50 3.82 -6.36 12.79
CA TYR A 50 4.24 -5.53 11.67
C TYR A 50 3.97 -6.22 10.32
N HIS A 51 4.24 -7.52 10.22
CA HIS A 51 3.93 -8.31 9.04
C HIS A 51 2.41 -8.40 8.80
N ALA A 52 1.64 -8.72 9.84
CA ALA A 52 0.17 -8.75 9.77
C ALA A 52 -0.42 -7.41 9.33
N ALA A 53 0.11 -6.31 9.84
CA ALA A 53 -0.41 -4.98 9.53
C ALA A 53 -0.22 -4.58 8.06
N TYR A 54 0.89 -4.96 7.41
CA TYR A 54 1.25 -4.38 6.12
C TYR A 54 1.58 -5.37 5.00
N PHE A 55 1.89 -6.63 5.31
CA PHE A 55 2.42 -7.60 4.33
C PHE A 55 1.63 -8.90 4.25
N GLU A 56 0.75 -9.19 5.21
CA GLU A 56 -0.05 -10.43 5.22
C GLU A 56 -0.96 -10.57 4.00
N ARG A 57 -1.50 -9.46 3.48
CA ARG A 57 -2.45 -9.49 2.37
C ARG A 57 -1.81 -9.76 1.01
N PHE A 58 -0.61 -9.22 0.79
CA PHE A 58 0.10 -9.31 -0.47
C PHE A 58 1.57 -9.58 -0.19
N ASP A 59 2.05 -10.75 -0.63
CA ASP A 59 3.42 -11.18 -0.38
C ASP A 59 4.43 -10.14 -0.88
N ASN A 60 5.35 -9.73 0.01
CA ASN A 60 6.38 -8.72 -0.24
C ASN A 60 5.88 -7.33 -0.69
N ILE A 61 4.60 -7.01 -0.49
CA ILE A 61 4.00 -5.72 -0.88
C ILE A 61 3.41 -5.02 0.34
N TRP A 62 3.78 -3.74 0.53
CA TRP A 62 3.21 -2.92 1.58
C TRP A 62 1.77 -2.54 1.23
N CYS A 63 0.80 -3.05 1.98
CA CYS A 63 -0.61 -2.68 1.93
C CYS A 63 -0.91 -1.62 2.99
N HIS A 64 -1.38 -0.43 2.59
CA HIS A 64 -1.58 0.66 3.53
C HIS A 64 -2.82 0.48 4.42
N GLY A 65 -3.81 -0.27 3.92
CA GLY A 65 -5.11 -0.51 4.58
C GLY A 65 -6.22 0.46 4.15
N ASP A 66 -5.94 1.35 3.20
CA ASP A 66 -6.95 2.23 2.59
C ASP A 66 -7.53 1.62 1.32
N TRP A 67 -8.86 1.74 1.18
CA TRP A 67 -9.60 1.34 -0.01
C TRP A 67 -9.87 2.56 -0.90
N ILE A 68 -9.16 2.65 -2.02
CA ILE A 68 -9.12 3.85 -2.87
C ILE A 68 -9.30 3.49 -4.34
N GLU A 69 -9.55 4.49 -5.18
CA GLU A 69 -9.46 4.38 -6.63
C GLU A 69 -8.31 5.23 -7.17
N LEU A 70 -7.46 4.65 -8.01
CA LEU A 70 -6.53 5.39 -8.86
C LEU A 70 -7.26 5.79 -10.14
N THR A 71 -7.54 7.08 -10.33
CA THR A 71 -8.30 7.53 -11.50
C THR A 71 -7.47 7.41 -12.79
N PRO A 72 -8.10 7.37 -13.98
CA PRO A 72 -7.39 7.42 -15.27
C PRO A 72 -6.46 8.63 -15.43
N THR A 73 -6.76 9.74 -14.75
CA THR A 73 -5.94 10.97 -14.75
C THR A 73 -4.83 10.99 -13.69
N GLY A 74 -4.70 9.91 -12.89
CA GLY A 74 -3.66 9.76 -11.86
C GLY A 74 -3.99 10.40 -10.51
N GLY A 75 -5.25 10.78 -10.29
CA GLY A 75 -5.78 11.20 -8.99
C GLY A 75 -6.10 10.01 -8.07
N ILE A 76 -6.31 10.29 -6.78
CA ILE A 76 -6.71 9.28 -5.78
C ILE A 76 -8.04 9.71 -5.17
N LEU A 77 -9.02 8.79 -5.18
CA LEU A 77 -10.37 8.97 -4.61
C LEU A 77 -10.63 8.01 -3.45
#